data_AF-A0A8S4DCG6-F1
#
_entry.id   AF-A0A8S4DCG6-F1
#
_cell.length_a   1.000
_cell.length_b   1.000
_cell.length_c   1.000
_cell.angle_alpha   90.00
_cell.angle_beta   90.00
_cell.angle_gamma   90.00
#
_symmetry.space_group_name_H-M   'P 1'
#
loop_
_entity.id
_entity.type
_entity.pdbx_description
1 polymer ?
#
loop_
_entity_poly.entity_id
_entity_poly.type
_entity_poly.pdbx_seq_one_letter_code
_entity_poly.pdbx_strand_id
1 'polypeptide(L)'
;MPARKGLLAPQNTFLDTIATRFDGTHSNFVLGNAQVPAYPIVYCSDGFCELTGWARAHIMQKGCACKFLHGPDTRDDHRGQIDAALDSKHELKLELIFYKKNGSPFWCLLDIVPIKNEKREVVLFLASFKDITNTKMAAMNTNEDFDSGAAVRPSAGVVTLALSPFVPAAALLGARFRAESSCLLPDPSGNLDPEAPSPANMGRRRSRAVLYQLSGHYKPEKTKLKLNNNLLHSSDPPLPEYKTSAIKRSRLIIPHYGVFKTFWDWLILIATFYVAVVVPYNASFVDEGHPRISVTSDVVVEALFIVDIVLNFRTTFVSKKGEVVSDSKAIALNYIRTWFVVDLLAALPFDLLYASDVYSGTESTHGNVHLVKLTRLLRLARLLQKMDRYSQYSALILTLLMLSFSLLAHWLACIWFIIAEKEIEQHKEDNWDLGWINNLAERLKVPIVNISHSESYVTALYFTCSSLTSVGFGNVSANTLPEKIFSILTMLIGGKLHSRAMKRFH
;
A
#
# COMPACT_ATOMS: atom_id res chain seq x y z
N MET A 1 14.94 7.03 8.65
CA MET A 1 13.73 7.44 9.41
C MET A 1 13.19 6.21 10.13
N PRO A 2 12.83 6.27 11.42
CA PRO A 2 12.37 5.08 12.13
C PRO A 2 11.18 4.50 11.40
N ALA A 3 11.15 3.18 11.25
CA ALA A 3 10.00 2.46 10.71
C ALA A 3 8.77 2.80 11.55
N ARG A 4 8.04 3.85 11.14
CA ARG A 4 6.73 4.17 11.66
C ARG A 4 5.89 2.97 11.30
N LYS A 5 5.67 2.09 12.26
CA LYS A 5 4.58 1.12 12.18
C LYS A 5 3.36 1.99 11.91
N GLY A 6 2.87 1.96 10.68
CA GLY A 6 1.62 2.65 10.35
C GLY A 6 0.60 2.23 11.41
N LEU A 7 -0.14 3.19 11.95
CA LEU A 7 -1.15 2.91 12.96
C LEU A 7 -2.21 2.01 12.32
N LEU A 8 -1.99 0.70 12.39
CA LEU A 8 -3.00 -0.33 12.26
C LEU A 8 -3.75 -0.39 13.59
N ALA A 9 -4.37 0.73 13.97
CA ALA A 9 -5.48 0.65 14.88
C ALA A 9 -6.61 -0.01 14.08
N PRO A 10 -7.36 -0.98 14.64
CA PRO A 10 -8.65 -1.35 14.10
C PRO A 10 -9.58 -0.14 14.30
N GLN A 11 -9.42 0.88 13.46
CA GLN A 11 -10.33 2.00 13.43
C GLN A 11 -11.66 1.45 12.94
N ASN A 12 -12.74 1.87 13.60
CA ASN A 12 -14.12 1.65 13.21
C ASN A 12 -14.43 2.38 11.89
N THR A 13 -13.73 2.00 10.82
CA THR A 13 -13.88 2.47 9.42
C THR A 13 -15.27 2.17 8.88
N PHE A 14 -16.08 1.41 9.61
CA PHE A 14 -17.48 1.16 9.32
C PHE A 14 -18.30 2.46 9.20
N LEU A 15 -18.15 3.40 10.15
CA LEU A 15 -18.88 4.68 10.11
C LEU A 15 -18.41 5.53 8.93
N ASP A 16 -17.10 5.57 8.66
CA ASP A 16 -16.54 6.30 7.51
C ASP A 16 -16.94 5.67 6.18
N THR A 17 -17.04 4.34 6.10
CA THR A 17 -17.47 3.63 4.89
C THR A 17 -18.95 3.86 4.60
N ILE A 18 -19.80 3.88 5.64
CA ILE A 18 -21.21 4.22 5.49
C ILE A 18 -21.36 5.70 5.12
N ALA A 19 -20.70 6.61 5.85
CA ALA A 19 -20.73 8.04 5.56
C ALA A 19 -20.29 8.31 4.11
N THR A 20 -19.13 7.80 3.67
CA THR A 20 -18.65 8.01 2.30
C THR A 20 -19.54 7.39 1.22
N ARG A 21 -20.15 6.21 1.47
CA ARG A 21 -21.01 5.54 0.49
C ARG A 21 -22.37 6.22 0.34
N PHE A 22 -22.92 6.76 1.44
CA PHE A 22 -24.26 7.34 1.48
C PHE A 22 -24.26 8.86 1.31
N ASP A 23 -23.25 9.59 1.81
CA ASP A 23 -23.12 11.05 1.61
C ASP A 23 -23.00 11.41 0.12
N GLY A 24 -22.33 10.57 -0.68
CA GLY A 24 -22.24 10.75 -2.14
C GLY A 24 -23.58 10.64 -2.89
N THR A 25 -24.66 10.23 -2.22
CA THR A 25 -26.00 10.04 -2.80
C THR A 25 -27.05 11.05 -2.31
N HIS A 26 -26.67 12.03 -1.48
CA HIS A 26 -27.61 12.95 -0.80
C HIS A 26 -28.76 12.21 -0.08
N SER A 27 -28.47 11.03 0.49
CA SER A 27 -29.46 10.28 1.25
C SER A 27 -29.64 10.88 2.65
N ASN A 28 -30.88 11.01 3.11
CA ASN A 28 -31.17 11.51 4.46
C ASN A 28 -31.24 10.31 5.42
N PHE A 29 -30.20 10.09 6.22
CA PHE A 29 -30.17 9.02 7.21
C PHE A 29 -29.49 9.42 8.52
N VAL A 30 -29.71 8.60 9.53
CA VAL A 30 -29.23 8.73 10.91
C VAL A 30 -28.77 7.36 11.42
N LEU A 31 -27.72 7.34 12.23
CA LEU A 31 -27.21 6.14 12.90
C LEU A 31 -27.40 6.25 14.42
N GLY A 32 -28.13 5.30 14.99
CA GLY A 32 -28.36 5.17 16.44
C GLY A 32 -27.59 4.01 17.04
N ASN A 33 -27.07 4.15 18.26
CA ASN A 33 -26.44 3.05 18.98
C ASN A 33 -27.49 2.12 19.59
N ALA A 34 -27.50 0.84 19.22
CA ALA A 34 -28.49 -0.13 19.69
C ALA A 34 -28.13 -0.76 21.05
N GLN A 35 -26.92 -0.56 21.55
CA GLN A 35 -26.43 -1.14 22.81
C GLN A 35 -26.70 -0.25 24.03
N VAL A 36 -26.91 1.04 23.81
CA VAL A 36 -27.13 2.01 24.88
C VAL A 36 -28.64 2.25 25.03
N PRO A 37 -29.18 2.27 26.26
CA PRO A 37 -30.59 2.60 26.48
C PRO A 37 -30.92 3.98 25.90
N ALA A 38 -32.18 4.16 25.46
CA ALA A 38 -32.65 5.34 24.72
C ALA A 38 -32.10 5.50 23.29
N TYR A 39 -31.28 4.56 22.81
CA TYR A 39 -30.79 4.46 21.44
C TYR A 39 -30.23 5.78 20.88
N PRO A 40 -29.17 6.35 21.52
CA PRO A 40 -28.69 7.68 21.17
C PRO A 40 -28.11 7.71 19.76
N ILE A 41 -28.42 8.80 19.04
CA ILE A 41 -27.89 9.06 17.71
C ILE A 41 -26.41 9.42 17.80
N VAL A 42 -25.58 8.66 17.09
CA VAL A 42 -24.12 8.81 17.02
C VAL A 42 -23.64 9.52 15.75
N TYR A 43 -24.44 9.47 14.68
CA TYR A 43 -24.13 10.14 13.41
C TYR A 43 -25.43 10.53 12.69
N CYS A 44 -25.43 11.68 12.02
CA CYS A 44 -26.48 12.08 11.09
C CYS A 44 -25.86 12.50 9.75
N SER A 45 -26.55 12.29 8.64
CA SER A 45 -26.10 12.82 7.34
C SER A 45 -26.36 14.32 7.22
N ASP A 46 -25.63 14.99 6.33
CA ASP A 46 -25.87 16.41 6.04
C ASP A 46 -27.25 16.62 5.38
N GLY A 47 -27.68 15.70 4.53
CA GLY A 47 -29.02 15.71 3.93
C GLY A 47 -30.14 15.63 4.97
N PHE A 48 -29.95 14.90 6.06
CA PHE A 48 -30.93 14.88 7.17
C PHE A 48 -31.00 16.21 7.92
N CYS A 49 -29.87 16.90 8.13
CA CYS A 49 -29.85 18.24 8.72
C CYS A 49 -30.58 19.25 7.82
N GLU A 50 -30.35 19.19 6.51
CA GLU A 50 -31.04 20.04 5.52
C GLU A 50 -32.54 19.75 5.46
N LEU A 51 -32.95 18.48 5.46
CA LEU A 51 -34.35 18.07 5.40
C LEU A 51 -35.14 18.57 6.62
N THR A 52 -34.57 18.40 7.81
CA THR A 52 -35.28 18.67 9.07
C THR A 52 -35.09 20.10 9.58
N GLY A 53 -34.05 20.81 9.12
CA GLY A 53 -33.69 22.16 9.55
C GLY A 53 -33.03 22.22 10.93
N TRP A 54 -32.69 21.07 11.53
CA TRP A 54 -32.00 20.99 12.81
C TRP A 54 -30.49 20.95 12.63
N ALA A 55 -29.78 21.69 13.48
CA ALA A 55 -28.32 21.64 13.52
C ALA A 55 -27.84 20.28 14.06
N ARG A 56 -26.76 19.76 13.48
CA ARG A 56 -26.13 18.49 13.87
C ARG A 56 -25.95 18.35 15.39
N ALA A 57 -25.45 19.40 16.05
CA ALA A 57 -25.23 19.42 17.50
C ALA A 57 -26.50 19.16 18.33
N HIS A 58 -27.69 19.51 17.81
CA HIS A 58 -28.96 19.27 18.50
C HIS A 58 -29.49 17.84 18.29
N ILE A 59 -29.16 17.23 17.14
CA ILE A 59 -29.59 15.88 16.77
C ILE A 59 -28.75 14.82 17.50
N MET A 60 -27.45 15.08 17.67
CA MET A 60 -26.56 14.18 18.40
C MET A 60 -27.05 13.93 19.82
N GLN A 61 -26.93 12.68 20.29
CA GLN A 61 -27.39 12.23 21.62
C GLN A 61 -28.92 12.22 21.85
N LYS A 62 -29.73 12.61 20.86
CA LYS A 62 -31.18 12.35 20.89
C LYS A 62 -31.47 10.90 20.57
N GLY A 63 -32.64 10.39 20.96
CA GLY A 63 -33.02 9.02 20.67
C GLY A 63 -33.31 8.77 19.18
N CYS A 64 -32.99 7.58 18.70
CA CYS A 64 -33.17 7.14 17.31
C CYS A 64 -34.64 7.13 16.85
N ALA A 65 -35.59 7.11 17.79
CA ALA A 65 -37.02 7.29 17.50
C ALA A 65 -37.38 8.72 17.02
N CYS A 66 -36.44 9.67 17.06
CA CYS A 66 -36.62 11.04 16.59
C CYS A 66 -37.85 11.76 17.19
N LYS A 67 -38.07 11.61 18.50
CA LYS A 67 -39.20 12.22 19.23
C LYS A 67 -39.30 13.75 19.07
N PHE A 68 -38.19 14.42 18.74
CA PHE A 68 -38.14 15.85 18.47
C PHE A 68 -38.75 16.27 17.10
N LEU A 69 -39.02 15.31 16.21
CA LEU A 69 -39.72 15.54 14.94
C LEU A 69 -41.24 15.28 15.03
N HIS A 70 -41.73 14.80 16.18
CA HIS A 70 -43.15 14.55 16.36
C HIS A 70 -43.91 15.86 16.53
N GLY A 71 -45.12 15.93 15.98
CA GLY A 71 -46.04 17.04 16.21
C GLY A 71 -47.49 16.56 16.31
N PRO A 72 -48.48 17.47 16.24
CA PRO A 72 -49.88 17.17 16.53
C PRO A 72 -50.50 16.12 15.59
N ASP A 73 -50.13 16.12 14.31
CA ASP A 73 -50.70 15.18 13.31
C ASP A 73 -49.96 13.82 13.27
N THR A 74 -48.92 13.64 14.10
CA THR A 74 -48.21 12.36 14.18
C THR A 74 -49.02 11.38 15.04
N ARG A 75 -49.70 10.41 14.41
CA ARG A 75 -50.52 9.39 15.09
C ARG A 75 -49.76 8.64 16.18
N ASP A 76 -50.41 8.44 17.33
CA ASP A 76 -49.82 7.70 18.45
C ASP A 76 -49.55 6.23 18.14
N ASP A 77 -50.37 5.60 17.29
CA ASP A 77 -50.13 4.23 16.77
C ASP A 77 -48.75 4.09 16.13
N HIS A 78 -48.33 5.10 15.34
CA HIS A 78 -47.04 5.10 14.65
C HIS A 78 -45.88 5.30 15.62
N ARG A 79 -46.08 6.12 16.66
CA ARG A 79 -45.07 6.31 17.73
C ARG A 79 -44.82 5.00 18.48
N GLY A 80 -45.89 4.28 18.83
CA GLY A 80 -45.79 2.97 19.48
C GLY A 80 -45.10 1.91 18.61
N GLN A 81 -45.38 1.89 17.30
CA GLN A 81 -44.72 0.97 16.37
C GLN A 81 -43.21 1.22 16.25
N ILE A 82 -42.77 2.48 16.25
CA ILE A 82 -41.35 2.84 16.21
C ILE A 82 -40.63 2.40 17.49
N ASP A 83 -41.18 2.72 18.66
CA ASP A 83 -40.59 2.33 19.95
C ASP A 83 -40.55 0.78 20.07
N ALA A 84 -41.62 0.09 19.69
CA ALA A 84 -41.67 -1.38 19.68
C ALA A 84 -40.66 -2.02 18.70
N ALA A 85 -40.44 -1.42 17.52
CA ALA A 85 -39.46 -1.93 16.56
C ALA A 85 -38.02 -1.77 17.04
N LEU A 86 -37.71 -0.66 17.72
CA LEU A 86 -36.40 -0.43 18.31
C LEU A 86 -36.14 -1.40 19.47
N ASP A 87 -37.14 -1.66 20.32
CA ASP A 87 -37.02 -2.59 21.44
C ASP A 87 -36.96 -4.06 21.01
N SER A 88 -37.77 -4.45 20.01
CA SER A 88 -37.74 -5.79 19.41
C SER A 88 -36.57 -6.00 18.44
N LYS A 89 -35.81 -4.94 18.12
CA LYS A 89 -34.65 -4.94 17.21
C LYS A 89 -34.96 -5.51 15.83
N HIS A 90 -36.12 -5.14 15.29
CA HIS A 90 -36.65 -5.60 14.00
C HIS A 90 -36.65 -4.48 12.94
N GLU A 91 -36.69 -4.85 11.66
CA GLU A 91 -36.79 -3.92 10.52
C GLU A 91 -38.17 -3.29 10.41
N LEU A 92 -38.27 -1.96 10.47
CA LEU A 92 -39.55 -1.25 10.38
C LEU A 92 -39.58 -0.31 9.19
N LYS A 93 -40.65 -0.40 8.38
CA LYS A 93 -40.98 0.57 7.33
C LYS A 93 -42.34 1.20 7.63
N LEU A 94 -42.36 2.51 7.77
CA LEU A 94 -43.56 3.24 8.17
C LEU A 94 -43.67 4.58 7.46
N GLU A 95 -44.89 4.93 7.04
CA GLU A 95 -45.21 6.26 6.51
C GLU A 95 -45.88 7.09 7.61
N LEU A 96 -45.29 8.23 7.95
CA LEU A 96 -45.83 9.12 8.98
C LEU A 96 -45.52 10.59 8.70
N ILE A 97 -46.24 11.48 9.39
CA ILE A 97 -46.03 12.93 9.33
C ILE A 97 -45.01 13.33 10.39
N PHE A 98 -43.95 14.01 9.95
CA PHE A 98 -42.97 14.66 10.81
C PHE A 98 -43.02 16.18 10.63
N TYR A 99 -42.48 16.89 11.63
CA TYR A 99 -42.39 18.35 11.63
C TYR A 99 -40.93 18.78 11.55
N LYS A 100 -40.66 19.74 10.66
CA LYS A 100 -39.36 20.41 10.58
C LYS A 100 -39.22 21.41 11.72
N LYS A 101 -38.00 21.94 11.94
CA LYS A 101 -37.73 22.97 12.95
C LYS A 101 -38.61 24.22 12.81
N ASN A 102 -39.02 24.56 11.58
CA ASN A 102 -39.91 25.70 11.30
C ASN A 102 -41.41 25.40 11.55
N GLY A 103 -41.77 24.19 12.01
CA GLY A 103 -43.14 23.77 12.24
C GLY A 103 -43.90 23.29 11.01
N SER A 104 -43.27 23.20 9.83
CA SER A 104 -43.92 22.67 8.63
C SER A 104 -44.05 21.14 8.69
N PRO A 105 -45.25 20.57 8.46
CA PRO A 105 -45.43 19.13 8.36
C PRO A 105 -44.94 18.61 7.00
N PHE A 106 -44.33 17.44 6.99
CA PHE A 106 -43.97 16.72 5.77
C PHE A 106 -44.21 15.22 5.95
N TRP A 107 -44.65 14.57 4.87
CA TRP A 107 -44.83 13.12 4.86
C TRP A 107 -43.48 12.44 4.65
N CYS A 108 -43.12 11.58 5.60
CA CYS A 108 -41.87 10.86 5.59
C CYS A 108 -42.11 9.35 5.56
N LEU A 109 -41.44 8.67 4.64
CA LEU A 109 -41.22 7.23 4.72
C LEU A 109 -39.97 7.00 5.59
N LEU A 110 -40.19 6.46 6.78
CA LEU A 110 -39.18 6.05 7.73
C LEU A 110 -38.85 4.56 7.53
N ASP A 111 -37.57 4.26 7.32
CA ASP A 111 -37.05 2.90 7.17
C ASP A 111 -35.94 2.67 8.22
N ILE A 112 -36.22 1.83 9.22
CA ILE A 112 -35.30 1.49 10.31
C ILE A 112 -34.78 0.07 10.08
N VAL A 113 -33.46 -0.05 9.94
CA VAL A 113 -32.78 -1.33 9.72
C VAL A 113 -31.76 -1.57 10.84
N PRO A 114 -31.88 -2.67 11.62
CA PRO A 114 -30.90 -3.06 12.62
C PRO A 114 -29.64 -3.63 11.96
N ILE A 115 -28.47 -3.12 12.35
CA ILE A 115 -27.16 -3.57 11.89
C ILE A 115 -26.59 -4.55 12.91
N LYS A 116 -26.30 -5.77 12.47
CA LYS A 116 -25.75 -6.86 13.30
C LYS A 116 -24.22 -6.98 13.17
N ASN A 117 -23.59 -7.38 14.28
CA ASN A 117 -22.18 -7.80 14.36
C ASN A 117 -22.02 -9.29 13.99
N GLU A 118 -20.78 -9.77 13.88
CA GLU A 118 -20.40 -11.17 13.62
C GLU A 118 -21.03 -12.17 14.62
N LYS A 119 -21.26 -11.72 15.86
CA LYS A 119 -21.94 -12.49 16.92
C LYS A 119 -23.47 -12.52 16.78
N ARG A 120 -24.02 -11.97 15.68
CA ARG A 120 -25.47 -11.74 15.42
C ARG A 120 -26.16 -10.79 16.40
N GLU A 121 -25.40 -10.01 17.17
CA GLU A 121 -25.90 -8.98 18.06
C GLU A 121 -26.13 -7.67 17.31
N VAL A 122 -27.25 -6.99 17.54
CA VAL A 122 -27.53 -5.68 16.94
C VAL A 122 -26.72 -4.60 17.66
N VAL A 123 -25.88 -3.89 16.90
CA VAL A 123 -24.94 -2.87 17.40
C VAL A 123 -25.42 -1.46 17.09
N LEU A 124 -25.99 -1.25 15.90
CA LEU A 124 -26.42 0.04 15.40
C LEU A 124 -27.80 -0.08 14.75
N PHE A 125 -28.53 1.02 14.71
CA PHE A 125 -29.72 1.20 13.88
C PHE A 125 -29.42 2.20 12.77
N LEU A 126 -29.77 1.85 11.54
CA LEU A 126 -29.79 2.77 10.41
C LEU A 126 -31.23 3.22 10.17
N ALA A 127 -31.51 4.49 10.39
CA ALA A 127 -32.81 5.10 10.10
C ALA A 127 -32.68 6.00 8.86
N SER A 128 -33.37 5.65 7.79
CA SER A 128 -33.44 6.42 6.54
C SER A 128 -34.77 7.17 6.45
N PHE A 129 -34.71 8.41 5.99
CA PHE A 129 -35.83 9.35 5.92
C PHE A 129 -36.04 9.80 4.48
N LYS A 130 -37.21 9.52 3.92
CA LYS A 130 -37.55 9.93 2.56
C LYS A 130 -38.80 10.77 2.53
N ASP A 131 -38.67 12.00 2.04
CA ASP A 131 -39.80 12.90 1.83
C ASP A 131 -40.68 12.39 0.67
N ILE A 132 -41.93 12.07 0.97
CA ILE A 132 -42.95 11.61 0.03
C ILE A 132 -44.12 12.61 -0.12
N THR A 133 -43.99 13.81 0.44
CA THR A 133 -45.07 14.81 0.49
C THR A 133 -45.66 15.09 -0.89
N ASN A 134 -44.82 15.32 -1.91
CA ASN A 134 -45.29 15.57 -3.28
C ASN A 134 -45.98 14.35 -3.91
N THR A 135 -45.61 13.13 -3.52
CA THR A 135 -46.22 11.91 -4.06
C THR A 135 -47.60 11.68 -3.44
N LYS A 136 -47.75 11.95 -2.14
CA LYS A 136 -49.03 11.88 -1.45
C LYS A 136 -50.00 12.98 -1.91
N MET A 137 -49.52 14.22 -2.07
CA MET A 137 -50.32 15.30 -2.62
C MET A 137 -50.78 15.01 -4.06
N ALA A 138 -49.91 14.45 -4.91
CA ALA A 138 -50.29 14.06 -6.26
C ALA A 138 -51.33 12.93 -6.28
N ALA A 139 -51.25 11.97 -5.35
CA ALA A 139 -52.22 10.86 -5.24
C ALA A 139 -53.58 11.31 -4.68
N MET A 140 -53.61 12.32 -3.81
CA MET A 140 -54.86 12.91 -3.31
C MET A 140 -55.57 13.71 -4.40
N ASN A 141 -54.85 14.53 -5.18
CA ASN A 141 -55.44 15.29 -6.27
C ASN A 141 -56.06 14.39 -7.37
N THR A 142 -55.48 13.21 -7.64
CA THR A 142 -56.06 12.28 -8.63
C THR A 142 -57.33 11.59 -8.17
N ASN A 143 -57.62 11.55 -6.87
CA ASN A 143 -58.82 10.91 -6.34
C ASN A 143 -60.02 11.87 -6.26
N GLU A 144 -59.81 13.18 -6.23
CA GLU A 144 -60.88 14.18 -6.23
C GLU A 144 -61.49 14.39 -7.64
N ASP A 145 -60.74 14.11 -8.71
CA ASP A 145 -61.23 14.21 -10.10
C ASP A 145 -62.18 13.08 -10.52
N PHE A 146 -62.39 12.04 -9.68
CA PHE A 146 -63.24 10.90 -10.05
C PHE A 146 -64.69 10.99 -9.50
N ASP A 147 -65.01 11.97 -8.65
CA ASP A 147 -66.34 12.08 -8.01
C ASP A 147 -67.20 13.23 -8.58
N SER A 148 -66.76 13.90 -9.64
CA SER A 148 -67.52 14.96 -10.32
C SER A 148 -67.60 14.76 -11.84
N GLY A 149 -68.44 13.81 -12.27
CA GLY A 149 -68.67 13.60 -13.70
C GLY A 149 -69.65 12.49 -14.04
N ALA A 150 -70.95 12.78 -13.88
CA ALA A 150 -72.03 11.93 -14.36
C ALA A 150 -72.01 11.77 -15.90
N ALA A 151 -72.09 10.51 -16.33
CA ALA A 151 -72.76 9.99 -17.53
C ALA A 151 -72.78 10.82 -18.83
N VAL A 152 -71.90 10.52 -19.79
CA VAL A 152 -72.24 10.48 -21.23
C VAL A 152 -71.39 9.43 -21.96
N ARG A 153 -72.02 8.51 -22.70
CA ARG A 153 -71.41 7.57 -23.67
C ARG A 153 -71.48 8.16 -25.10
N PRO A 154 -70.69 7.65 -26.06
CA PRO A 154 -69.99 8.48 -27.05
C PRO A 154 -70.58 8.50 -28.47
N SER A 155 -70.16 9.48 -29.28
CA SER A 155 -70.15 9.44 -30.75
C SER A 155 -69.04 10.36 -31.26
N ALA A 156 -67.92 9.84 -31.78
CA ALA A 156 -67.69 9.46 -33.18
C ALA A 156 -67.25 10.63 -34.09
N GLY A 157 -66.01 10.52 -34.57
CA GLY A 157 -65.48 11.13 -35.80
C GLY A 157 -64.53 12.32 -35.58
N VAL A 158 -63.47 12.54 -36.39
CA VAL A 158 -62.88 11.86 -37.55
C VAL A 158 -61.52 12.59 -37.77
N VAL A 159 -60.43 11.82 -37.96
CA VAL A 159 -59.32 11.96 -38.97
C VAL A 159 -58.59 13.33 -39.01
N THR A 160 -57.24 13.42 -39.00
CA THR A 160 -56.38 13.02 -40.13
C THR A 160 -54.89 13.10 -39.76
N LEU A 161 -54.14 12.16 -40.31
CA LEU A 161 -52.68 11.97 -40.29
C LEU A 161 -51.94 12.87 -41.28
N ALA A 162 -50.70 13.23 -40.94
CA ALA A 162 -49.57 13.41 -41.85
C ALA A 162 -48.30 13.59 -41.00
N LEU A 163 -47.09 13.14 -41.32
CA LEU A 163 -46.49 12.33 -42.38
C LEU A 163 -45.05 12.11 -41.87
N SER A 164 -44.44 10.98 -42.19
CA SER A 164 -42.96 10.88 -42.22
C SER A 164 -42.57 9.99 -43.39
N PRO A 165 -41.41 10.26 -44.00
CA PRO A 165 -40.61 9.15 -44.50
C PRO A 165 -39.10 9.30 -44.18
N PHE A 166 -38.52 8.16 -43.78
CA PHE A 166 -37.30 7.52 -44.30
C PHE A 166 -35.98 8.31 -44.50
N VAL A 167 -34.88 7.75 -43.98
CA VAL A 167 -33.63 7.29 -44.68
C VAL A 167 -32.51 6.97 -43.64
N PRO A 168 -31.56 6.04 -43.92
CA PRO A 168 -31.05 5.08 -42.93
C PRO A 168 -29.57 5.27 -42.48
N ALA A 169 -29.15 4.30 -41.65
CA ALA A 169 -27.87 4.17 -40.95
C ALA A 169 -26.60 4.05 -41.81
N ALA A 170 -25.49 4.61 -41.32
CA ALA A 170 -24.14 4.07 -41.51
C ALA A 170 -23.13 4.62 -40.47
N ALA A 171 -22.40 3.68 -39.86
CA ALA A 171 -21.00 3.72 -39.40
C ALA A 171 -20.48 4.88 -38.52
N LEU A 172 -19.95 4.54 -37.34
CA LEU A 172 -18.59 4.97 -36.98
C LEU A 172 -17.96 4.06 -35.91
N LEU A 173 -16.86 3.42 -36.33
CA LEU A 173 -15.75 2.98 -35.49
C LEU A 173 -15.17 4.17 -34.70
N GLY A 174 -14.54 3.87 -33.56
CA GLY A 174 -13.25 4.50 -33.26
C GLY A 174 -13.24 5.74 -32.35
N ALA A 175 -12.92 5.46 -31.09
CA ALA A 175 -11.78 6.03 -30.37
C ALA A 175 -11.85 7.43 -29.70
N ARG A 176 -11.40 7.38 -28.44
CA ARG A 176 -10.55 8.33 -27.70
C ARG A 176 -11.19 9.54 -26.99
N PHE A 177 -11.22 9.40 -25.67
CA PHE A 177 -10.62 10.31 -24.67
C PHE A 177 -10.20 11.70 -25.15
N ARG A 178 -10.80 12.76 -24.56
CA ARG A 178 -10.05 13.80 -23.84
C ARG A 178 -11.00 14.61 -22.96
N ALA A 179 -10.64 14.73 -21.69
CA ALA A 179 -11.19 15.70 -20.77
C ALA A 179 -10.50 17.05 -21.01
N GLU A 180 -11.26 18.15 -20.98
CA GLU A 180 -10.69 19.47 -20.73
C GLU A 180 -11.68 20.31 -19.93
N SER A 181 -11.21 20.75 -18.78
CA SER A 181 -11.79 21.78 -17.92
C SER A 181 -11.74 23.12 -18.62
N SER A 182 -12.77 23.96 -18.48
CA SER A 182 -12.64 25.41 -18.61
C SER A 182 -13.75 26.13 -17.85
N CYS A 183 -13.35 26.93 -16.87
CA CYS A 183 -14.15 27.98 -16.25
C CYS A 183 -14.40 29.08 -17.28
N LEU A 184 -15.64 29.58 -17.39
CA LEU A 184 -15.93 30.89 -17.98
C LEU A 184 -17.02 31.61 -17.18
N LEU A 185 -16.77 32.90 -16.96
CA LEU A 185 -17.59 33.92 -16.31
C LEU A 185 -18.89 34.19 -17.12
N PRO A 186 -19.91 34.82 -16.50
CA PRO A 186 -21.19 35.07 -17.15
C PRO A 186 -21.11 36.30 -18.06
N ASP A 187 -21.68 36.22 -19.26
CA ASP A 187 -21.91 37.40 -20.10
C ASP A 187 -23.39 37.85 -20.03
N PRO A 188 -23.66 39.16 -20.11
CA PRO A 188 -24.92 39.78 -19.77
C PRO A 188 -25.79 39.98 -21.02
N SER A 189 -26.82 39.16 -21.16
CA SER A 189 -27.97 39.53 -22.01
C SER A 189 -29.19 38.79 -21.51
N GLY A 190 -30.11 39.56 -20.91
CA GLY A 190 -31.42 39.06 -20.53
C GLY A 190 -32.21 38.71 -21.78
N ASN A 191 -32.46 37.42 -21.98
CA ASN A 191 -33.61 36.93 -22.71
C ASN A 191 -34.18 35.72 -21.95
N LEU A 192 -35.46 35.81 -21.65
CA LEU A 192 -36.26 34.82 -20.93
C LEU A 192 -36.76 33.77 -21.93
N ASP A 193 -36.21 32.55 -21.88
CA ASP A 193 -36.80 31.37 -22.52
C ASP A 193 -37.60 30.57 -21.45
N PRO A 194 -38.93 30.42 -21.59
CA PRO A 194 -39.75 29.79 -20.55
C PRO A 194 -39.97 28.29 -20.83
N GLU A 195 -38.92 27.46 -20.92
CA GLU A 195 -39.10 25.99 -20.81
C GLU A 195 -37.79 25.18 -20.62
N ALA A 196 -37.10 25.38 -19.49
CA ALA A 196 -36.00 24.50 -19.07
C ALA A 196 -36.31 23.86 -17.71
N PRO A 197 -36.28 22.52 -17.54
CA PRO A 197 -36.53 21.90 -16.25
C PRO A 197 -35.33 22.16 -15.31
N SER A 198 -35.62 22.62 -14.10
CA SER A 198 -34.63 22.95 -13.08
C SER A 198 -33.73 21.74 -12.70
N PRO A 199 -32.47 21.98 -12.28
CA PRO A 199 -31.52 20.91 -11.94
C PRO A 199 -31.97 19.99 -10.79
N ALA A 200 -32.97 20.41 -10.00
CA ALA A 200 -33.62 19.60 -8.98
C ALA A 200 -34.38 18.37 -9.54
N ASN A 201 -34.87 18.46 -10.78
CA ASN A 201 -35.62 17.36 -11.41
C ASN A 201 -34.71 16.24 -11.97
N MET A 202 -33.43 16.55 -12.23
CA MET A 202 -32.46 15.58 -12.76
C MET A 202 -32.04 14.55 -11.69
N GLY A 203 -31.85 14.99 -10.43
CA GLY A 203 -31.60 14.11 -9.29
C GLY A 203 -32.82 13.23 -8.94
N ARG A 204 -34.02 13.77 -9.15
CA ARG A 204 -35.31 13.11 -8.88
C ARG A 204 -35.65 11.95 -9.83
N ARG A 205 -35.17 12.01 -11.08
CA ARG A 205 -35.32 10.93 -12.07
C ARG A 205 -34.37 9.76 -11.80
N ARG A 206 -33.16 10.02 -11.32
CA ARG A 206 -32.17 8.98 -10.97
C ARG A 206 -32.57 8.16 -9.75
N SER A 207 -33.13 8.81 -8.71
CA SER A 207 -33.59 8.11 -7.50
C SER A 207 -34.78 7.18 -7.73
N ARG A 208 -35.65 7.49 -8.71
CA ARG A 208 -36.78 6.61 -9.11
C ARG A 208 -36.33 5.31 -9.78
N ALA A 209 -35.28 5.36 -10.61
CA ALA A 209 -34.78 4.17 -11.31
C ALA A 209 -34.15 3.14 -10.36
N VAL A 210 -33.46 3.62 -9.31
CA VAL A 210 -32.79 2.76 -8.31
C VAL A 210 -33.82 2.09 -7.37
N LEU A 211 -34.88 2.79 -6.99
CA LEU A 211 -35.92 2.26 -6.10
C LEU A 211 -36.83 1.22 -6.77
N TYR A 212 -37.11 1.34 -8.08
CA TYR A 212 -37.89 0.34 -8.82
C TYR A 212 -37.15 -1.00 -8.96
N GLN A 213 -35.81 -1.00 -8.91
CA GLN A 213 -35.00 -2.24 -8.89
C GLN A 213 -34.90 -2.89 -7.51
N LEU A 214 -35.10 -2.13 -6.42
CA LEU A 214 -35.00 -2.63 -5.04
C LEU A 214 -36.29 -3.28 -4.51
N SER A 215 -37.46 -3.03 -5.12
CA SER A 215 -38.76 -3.48 -4.58
C SER A 215 -39.24 -4.88 -5.04
N GLY A 216 -38.54 -5.54 -5.96
CA GLY A 216 -38.74 -6.98 -6.24
C GLY A 216 -40.14 -7.42 -6.72
N HIS A 217 -41.02 -6.52 -7.17
CA HIS A 217 -42.34 -6.88 -7.72
C HIS A 217 -42.55 -6.23 -9.10
N TYR A 218 -42.23 -6.99 -10.15
CA TYR A 218 -42.67 -6.69 -11.52
C TYR A 218 -43.35 -7.92 -12.11
N LYS A 219 -44.67 -7.84 -12.31
CA LYS A 219 -45.39 -8.72 -13.26
C LYS A 219 -45.25 -8.06 -14.64
N PRO A 220 -44.76 -8.77 -15.68
CA PRO A 220 -44.48 -8.15 -16.95
C PRO A 220 -45.77 -8.02 -17.75
N GLU A 221 -46.11 -6.81 -18.18
CA GLU A 221 -46.95 -6.63 -19.35
C GLU A 221 -46.14 -6.02 -20.49
N LYS A 222 -46.29 -6.63 -21.66
CA LYS A 222 -45.35 -6.58 -22.78
C LYS A 222 -45.27 -5.18 -23.39
N THR A 223 -44.12 -4.52 -23.27
CA THR A 223 -43.54 -3.70 -24.35
C THR A 223 -42.03 -3.55 -24.15
N LYS A 224 -41.27 -3.89 -25.20
CA LYS A 224 -39.82 -4.06 -25.19
C LYS A 224 -39.10 -2.71 -25.11
N LEU A 225 -38.44 -2.43 -23.99
CA LEU A 225 -37.31 -1.48 -23.93
C LEU A 225 -36.04 -2.25 -23.55
N LYS A 226 -35.11 -2.34 -24.50
CA LYS A 226 -33.79 -2.97 -24.32
C LYS A 226 -32.95 -2.09 -23.38
N LEU A 227 -32.87 -2.44 -22.10
CA LEU A 227 -31.87 -1.90 -21.16
C LEU A 227 -30.72 -2.91 -21.01
N ASN A 228 -29.49 -2.41 -21.08
CA ASN A 228 -28.26 -3.20 -21.13
C ASN A 228 -28.02 -3.99 -19.82
N ASN A 229 -27.74 -5.28 -19.96
CA ASN A 229 -27.85 -6.32 -18.93
C ASN A 229 -26.65 -6.47 -17.96
N ASN A 230 -25.85 -5.43 -17.71
CA ASN A 230 -24.58 -5.57 -16.97
C ASN A 230 -24.64 -5.32 -15.45
N LEU A 231 -25.83 -5.19 -14.86
CA LEU A 231 -25.98 -4.79 -13.43
C LEU A 231 -26.68 -5.82 -12.53
N LEU A 232 -27.07 -6.97 -13.08
CA LEU A 232 -27.82 -8.01 -12.34
C LEU A 232 -27.01 -9.28 -12.04
N HIS A 233 -25.71 -9.32 -12.36
CA HIS A 233 -24.78 -10.35 -11.88
C HIS A 233 -23.75 -9.75 -10.91
N SER A 234 -24.22 -9.19 -9.79
CA SER A 234 -23.38 -8.98 -8.61
C SER A 234 -23.98 -9.77 -7.45
N SER A 235 -23.39 -10.91 -7.17
CA SER A 235 -23.72 -11.83 -6.08
C SER A 235 -23.21 -11.32 -4.73
N ASP A 236 -23.59 -10.11 -4.31
CA ASP A 236 -23.22 -9.55 -3.00
C ASP A 236 -24.48 -9.03 -2.25
N PRO A 237 -24.60 -9.30 -0.93
CA PRO A 237 -25.79 -8.98 -0.14
C PRO A 237 -25.99 -7.46 0.08
N PRO A 238 -27.26 -7.00 0.27
CA PRO A 238 -27.66 -5.59 0.18
C PRO A 238 -27.30 -4.69 1.37
N LEU A 239 -26.67 -5.20 2.43
CA LEU A 239 -26.33 -4.41 3.62
C LEU A 239 -24.86 -4.60 4.00
N PRO A 240 -24.09 -3.53 4.26
CA PRO A 240 -22.77 -3.65 4.87
C PRO A 240 -22.95 -4.12 6.32
N GLU A 241 -22.75 -5.40 6.54
CA GLU A 241 -22.65 -6.03 7.85
C GLU A 241 -21.53 -5.36 8.66
N TYR A 242 -21.71 -5.16 9.97
CA TYR A 242 -20.67 -4.64 10.85
C TYR A 242 -19.54 -5.65 10.88
N LYS A 243 -18.54 -5.43 10.02
CA LYS A 243 -17.29 -6.16 9.97
C LYS A 243 -16.21 -5.18 10.39
N THR A 244 -15.51 -5.49 11.47
CA THR A 244 -14.11 -5.11 11.62
C THR A 244 -13.32 -5.88 10.57
N SER A 245 -13.55 -5.59 9.29
CA SER A 245 -12.87 -6.30 8.22
C SER A 245 -11.40 -5.96 8.31
N ALA A 246 -10.60 -6.91 8.82
CA ALA A 246 -9.21 -6.99 8.44
C ALA A 246 -9.19 -6.89 6.91
N ILE A 247 -8.61 -5.80 6.40
CA ILE A 247 -8.51 -5.45 4.98
C ILE A 247 -8.37 -6.74 4.17
N LYS A 248 -9.33 -6.99 3.26
CA LYS A 248 -9.47 -8.21 2.45
C LYS A 248 -8.09 -8.59 1.90
N ARG A 249 -7.39 -9.50 2.58
CA ARG A 249 -6.00 -9.82 2.26
C ARG A 249 -6.02 -10.48 0.89
N SER A 250 -5.53 -9.79 -0.13
CA SER A 250 -5.25 -10.48 -1.38
C SER A 250 -4.23 -11.58 -1.06
N ARG A 251 -4.50 -12.80 -1.54
CA ARG A 251 -3.78 -14.02 -1.11
C ARG A 251 -2.25 -13.99 -1.34
N LEU A 252 -1.74 -12.98 -2.04
CA LEU A 252 -0.35 -12.87 -2.47
C LEU A 252 0.32 -11.56 -2.01
N ILE A 253 -0.19 -10.88 -0.98
CA ILE A 253 0.46 -9.69 -0.42
C ILE A 253 1.01 -9.99 0.97
N ILE A 254 2.31 -9.77 1.12
CA ILE A 254 3.04 -10.06 2.36
C ILE A 254 3.05 -8.78 3.21
N PRO A 255 2.53 -8.83 4.44
CA PRO A 255 2.62 -7.69 5.34
C PRO A 255 4.08 -7.44 5.74
N HIS A 256 4.51 -6.19 5.72
CA HIS A 256 5.87 -5.79 6.09
C HIS A 256 6.23 -6.08 7.55
N TYR A 257 5.23 -6.34 8.40
CA TYR A 257 5.36 -6.69 9.82
C TYR A 257 5.12 -8.18 10.08
N GLY A 258 4.95 -9.00 9.03
CA GLY A 258 4.73 -10.43 9.19
C GLY A 258 5.99 -11.15 9.66
N VAL A 259 5.80 -12.20 10.48
CA VAL A 259 6.89 -13.06 10.99
C VAL A 259 7.71 -13.65 9.85
N PHE A 260 7.04 -14.10 8.77
CA PHE A 260 7.70 -14.60 7.57
C PHE A 260 8.63 -13.55 6.95
N LYS A 261 8.19 -12.29 6.84
CA LYS A 261 9.02 -11.22 6.27
C LYS A 261 10.23 -10.93 7.16
N THR A 262 10.06 -10.94 8.48
CA THR A 262 11.16 -10.77 9.42
C THR A 262 12.19 -11.90 9.29
N PHE A 263 11.75 -13.16 9.23
CA PHE A 263 12.63 -14.30 9.02
C PHE A 263 13.36 -14.20 7.67
N TRP A 264 12.65 -13.86 6.60
CA TRP A 264 13.24 -13.64 5.28
C TRP A 264 14.28 -12.51 5.29
N ASP A 265 14.01 -11.42 6.02
CA ASP A 265 14.96 -10.32 6.15
C ASP A 265 16.26 -10.74 6.84
N TRP A 266 16.19 -11.62 7.85
CA TRP A 266 17.35 -12.24 8.49
C TRP A 266 18.10 -13.18 7.54
N LEU A 267 17.39 -14.00 6.77
CA LEU A 267 18.00 -14.87 5.76
C LEU A 267 18.81 -14.05 4.74
N ILE A 268 18.24 -12.96 4.22
CA ILE A 268 18.91 -12.06 3.29
C ILE A 268 20.08 -11.34 3.95
N LEU A 269 19.95 -10.93 5.22
CA LEU A 269 21.07 -10.32 5.97
C LEU A 269 22.26 -11.28 6.08
N ILE A 270 22.01 -12.55 6.42
CA ILE A 270 23.05 -13.59 6.49
C ILE A 270 23.67 -13.82 5.11
N ALA A 271 22.86 -13.91 4.05
CA ALA A 271 23.35 -14.06 2.69
C ALA A 271 24.22 -12.87 2.25
N THR A 272 23.83 -11.63 2.57
CA THR A 272 24.65 -10.45 2.28
C THR A 272 25.97 -10.45 3.05
N PHE A 273 25.98 -10.90 4.30
CA PHE A 273 27.21 -11.01 5.09
C PHE A 273 28.15 -12.08 4.52
N TYR A 274 27.61 -13.22 4.10
CA TYR A 274 28.36 -14.27 3.41
C TYR A 274 29.07 -13.71 2.15
N VAL A 275 28.35 -13.00 1.28
CA VAL A 275 28.94 -12.36 0.08
C VAL A 275 30.05 -11.39 0.46
N ALA A 276 29.83 -10.61 1.52
CA ALA A 276 30.79 -9.59 1.98
C ALA A 276 32.14 -10.17 2.39
N VAL A 277 32.16 -11.41 2.88
CA VAL A 277 33.37 -12.12 3.30
C VAL A 277 33.95 -12.95 2.16
N VAL A 278 33.11 -13.72 1.47
CA VAL A 278 33.58 -14.68 0.46
C VAL A 278 34.06 -14.00 -0.82
N VAL A 279 33.44 -12.90 -1.25
CA VAL A 279 33.84 -12.24 -2.51
C VAL A 279 35.25 -11.65 -2.44
N PRO A 280 35.63 -10.83 -1.45
CA PRO A 280 36.99 -10.32 -1.34
C PRO A 280 38.01 -11.45 -1.12
N TYR A 281 37.68 -12.44 -0.29
CA TYR A 281 38.54 -13.59 -0.05
C TYR A 281 38.84 -14.38 -1.32
N ASN A 282 37.81 -14.75 -2.09
CA ASN A 282 37.97 -15.46 -3.35
C ASN A 282 38.70 -14.62 -4.40
N ALA A 283 38.53 -13.28 -4.37
CA ALA A 283 39.21 -12.39 -5.30
C ALA A 283 40.72 -12.25 -5.03
N SER A 284 41.16 -12.47 -3.78
CA SER A 284 42.57 -12.30 -3.38
C SER A 284 43.32 -13.59 -3.09
N PHE A 285 42.67 -14.68 -2.66
CA PHE A 285 43.36 -15.90 -2.20
C PHE A 285 43.10 -17.15 -3.04
N VAL A 286 42.11 -17.14 -3.94
CA VAL A 286 41.70 -18.34 -4.68
C VAL A 286 41.95 -18.15 -6.17
N ASP A 287 42.94 -18.88 -6.69
CA ASP A 287 43.17 -19.05 -8.12
C ASP A 287 42.18 -20.03 -8.75
N GLU A 288 41.95 -19.88 -10.07
CA GLU A 288 40.86 -20.45 -10.88
C GLU A 288 40.73 -22.00 -10.91
N GLY A 289 41.51 -22.73 -10.11
CA GLY A 289 41.68 -24.19 -10.19
C GLY A 289 40.82 -25.05 -9.25
N HIS A 290 40.11 -24.51 -8.25
CA HIS A 290 39.33 -25.35 -7.31
C HIS A 290 37.84 -25.48 -7.69
N PRO A 291 37.38 -26.68 -8.08
CA PRO A 291 36.06 -26.84 -8.68
C PRO A 291 35.00 -27.31 -7.65
N ARG A 292 33.76 -26.85 -7.85
CA ARG A 292 32.46 -27.42 -7.41
C ARG A 292 31.80 -26.89 -6.13
N ILE A 293 32.50 -26.53 -5.05
CA ILE A 293 31.82 -26.10 -3.80
C ILE A 293 31.44 -24.61 -3.82
N SER A 294 32.37 -23.71 -4.17
CA SER A 294 32.11 -22.26 -4.18
C SER A 294 31.07 -21.82 -5.22
N VAL A 295 31.03 -22.49 -6.39
CA VAL A 295 30.10 -22.12 -7.47
C VAL A 295 28.65 -22.42 -7.07
N THR A 296 28.41 -23.53 -6.37
CA THR A 296 27.06 -23.91 -5.95
C THR A 296 26.50 -22.93 -4.92
N SER A 297 27.30 -22.55 -3.92
CA SER A 297 26.88 -21.57 -2.92
C SER A 297 26.62 -20.18 -3.51
N ASP A 298 27.43 -19.77 -4.49
CA ASP A 298 27.24 -18.49 -5.20
C ASP A 298 25.91 -18.45 -5.96
N VAL A 299 25.59 -19.53 -6.72
CA VAL A 299 24.33 -19.64 -7.45
C VAL A 299 23.11 -19.63 -6.52
N VAL A 300 23.21 -20.32 -5.37
CA VAL A 300 22.13 -20.32 -4.36
C VAL A 300 21.89 -18.91 -3.81
N VAL A 301 22.97 -18.19 -3.47
CA VAL A 301 22.89 -16.82 -2.96
C VAL A 301 22.33 -15.86 -4.00
N GLU A 302 22.67 -16.03 -5.27
CA GLU A 302 22.09 -15.26 -6.39
C GLU A 302 20.60 -15.52 -6.56
N ALA A 303 20.17 -16.79 -6.52
CA ALA A 303 18.76 -17.15 -6.56
C ALA A 303 17.98 -16.51 -5.40
N LEU A 304 18.54 -16.49 -4.17
CA LEU A 304 17.92 -15.83 -3.02
C LEU A 304 17.69 -14.33 -3.24
N PHE A 305 18.63 -13.62 -3.88
CA PHE A 305 18.46 -12.19 -4.18
C PHE A 305 17.41 -11.94 -5.28
N ILE A 306 17.32 -12.81 -6.27
CA ILE A 306 16.26 -12.74 -7.30
C ILE A 306 14.89 -12.94 -6.64
N VAL A 307 14.76 -13.94 -5.76
CA VAL A 307 13.52 -14.17 -5.00
C VAL A 307 13.19 -12.98 -4.10
N ASP A 308 14.19 -12.35 -3.46
CA ASP A 308 13.98 -11.13 -2.66
C ASP A 308 13.36 -9.99 -3.47
N ILE A 309 13.83 -9.76 -4.70
CA ILE A 309 13.24 -8.75 -5.60
C ILE A 309 11.76 -9.06 -5.85
N VAL A 310 11.44 -10.31 -6.19
CA VAL A 310 10.05 -10.74 -6.43
C VAL A 310 9.18 -10.55 -5.19
N LEU A 311 9.70 -10.88 -4.01
CA LEU A 311 8.99 -10.69 -2.74
C LEU A 311 8.81 -9.20 -2.43
N ASN A 312 9.80 -8.34 -2.70
CA ASN A 312 9.70 -6.90 -2.47
C ASN A 312 8.55 -6.26 -3.28
N PHE A 313 8.32 -6.71 -4.53
CA PHE A 313 7.15 -6.31 -5.33
C PHE A 313 5.79 -6.68 -4.71
N ARG A 314 5.76 -7.64 -3.79
CA ARG A 314 4.55 -8.12 -3.10
C ARG A 314 4.46 -7.71 -1.64
N THR A 315 5.46 -6.99 -1.12
CA THR A 315 5.47 -6.52 0.26
C THR A 315 4.78 -5.17 0.40
N THR A 316 3.90 -5.04 1.40
CA THR A 316 3.24 -3.75 1.70
C THR A 316 4.26 -2.70 2.11
N PHE A 317 3.99 -1.41 1.88
CA PHE A 317 4.80 -0.32 2.41
C PHE A 317 3.96 0.68 3.20
N VAL A 318 4.61 1.47 4.04
CA VAL A 318 3.97 2.55 4.81
C VAL A 318 4.14 3.85 4.04
N SER A 319 3.04 4.51 3.70
CA SER A 319 3.05 5.81 3.05
C SER A 319 3.59 6.89 3.98
N LYS A 320 4.04 8.03 3.45
CA LYS A 320 4.48 9.19 4.25
C LYS A 320 3.39 9.69 5.23
N LYS A 321 2.12 9.42 4.90
CA LYS A 321 0.94 9.72 5.74
C LYS A 321 0.74 8.74 6.90
N GLY A 322 1.53 7.67 6.99
CA GLY A 322 1.42 6.65 8.04
C GLY A 322 0.41 5.53 7.74
N GLU A 323 -0.26 5.57 6.59
CA GLU A 323 -1.20 4.52 6.15
C GLU A 323 -0.47 3.35 5.49
N VAL A 324 -0.98 2.13 5.69
CA VAL A 324 -0.44 0.91 5.08
C VAL A 324 -1.12 0.68 3.73
N VAL A 325 -0.40 0.90 2.64
CA VAL A 325 -0.92 0.71 1.28
C VAL A 325 -0.78 -0.76 0.91
N SER A 326 -1.91 -1.37 0.56
CA SER A 326 -1.99 -2.80 0.18
C SER A 326 -2.25 -3.00 -1.32
N ASP A 327 -2.27 -1.94 -2.12
CA ASP A 327 -2.50 -2.05 -3.57
C ASP A 327 -1.24 -2.51 -4.31
N SER A 328 -1.33 -3.62 -5.04
CA SER A 328 -0.18 -4.22 -5.74
C SER A 328 0.47 -3.29 -6.78
N LYS A 329 -0.35 -2.54 -7.53
CA LYS A 329 0.15 -1.55 -8.51
C LYS A 329 0.88 -0.40 -7.84
N ALA A 330 0.36 0.09 -6.72
CA ALA A 330 0.98 1.18 -5.97
C ALA A 330 2.30 0.74 -5.34
N ILE A 331 2.36 -0.48 -4.80
CA ILE A 331 3.59 -1.11 -4.28
C ILE A 331 4.65 -1.18 -5.38
N ALA A 332 4.30 -1.74 -6.55
CA ALA A 332 5.24 -1.91 -7.65
C ALA A 332 5.80 -0.57 -8.16
N LEU A 333 4.93 0.43 -8.35
CA LEU A 333 5.36 1.75 -8.85
C LEU A 333 6.28 2.47 -7.87
N ASN A 334 5.98 2.37 -6.57
CA ASN A 334 6.83 2.93 -5.53
C ASN A 334 8.18 2.23 -5.48
N TYR A 335 8.21 0.90 -5.53
CA TYR A 335 9.45 0.12 -5.48
C TYR A 335 10.35 0.37 -6.70
N ILE A 336 9.77 0.43 -7.91
CA ILE A 336 10.48 0.76 -9.16
C ILE A 336 11.16 2.13 -9.06
N ARG A 337 10.48 3.12 -8.46
CA ARG A 337 10.99 4.48 -8.32
C ARG A 337 12.13 4.62 -7.30
N THR A 338 12.17 3.76 -6.27
CA THR A 338 13.09 3.95 -5.15
C THR A 338 14.31 3.03 -5.20
N TRP A 339 14.11 1.72 -5.22
CA TRP A 339 15.16 0.75 -4.85
C TRP A 339 15.38 -0.34 -5.89
N PHE A 340 14.40 -0.57 -6.77
CA PHE A 340 14.46 -1.63 -7.78
C PHE A 340 15.73 -1.55 -8.65
N VAL A 341 16.16 -0.37 -9.08
CA VAL A 341 17.36 -0.24 -9.94
C VAL A 341 18.62 -0.70 -9.21
N VAL A 342 18.78 -0.31 -7.94
CA VAL A 342 19.92 -0.74 -7.11
C VAL A 342 19.86 -2.24 -6.86
N ASP A 343 18.68 -2.76 -6.56
CA ASP A 343 18.48 -4.19 -6.32
C ASP A 343 18.74 -5.03 -7.58
N LEU A 344 18.26 -4.58 -8.74
CA LEU A 344 18.46 -5.22 -10.03
C LEU A 344 19.96 -5.29 -10.36
N LEU A 345 20.67 -4.16 -10.29
CA LEU A 345 22.11 -4.10 -10.54
C LEU A 345 22.90 -5.03 -9.60
N ALA A 346 22.49 -5.12 -8.33
CA ALA A 346 23.12 -6.01 -7.36
C ALA A 346 22.82 -7.52 -7.59
N ALA A 347 21.74 -7.85 -8.31
CA ALA A 347 21.32 -9.22 -8.59
C ALA A 347 21.82 -9.75 -9.94
N LEU A 348 22.46 -8.92 -10.77
CA LEU A 348 22.97 -9.36 -12.07
C LEU A 348 24.20 -10.29 -11.89
N PRO A 349 24.17 -11.50 -12.48
CA PRO A 349 25.33 -12.40 -12.51
C PRO A 349 26.27 -11.98 -13.64
N PHE A 350 27.04 -10.91 -13.45
CA PHE A 350 27.96 -10.39 -14.48
C PHE A 350 29.00 -11.43 -14.94
N ASP A 351 29.32 -12.41 -14.08
CA ASP A 351 30.25 -13.49 -14.42
C ASP A 351 29.73 -14.39 -15.55
N LEU A 352 28.41 -14.62 -15.64
CA LEU A 352 27.81 -15.40 -16.72
C LEU A 352 27.84 -14.65 -18.05
N LEU A 353 27.67 -13.32 -18.01
CA LEU A 353 27.74 -12.46 -19.19
C LEU A 353 29.17 -12.35 -19.73
N TYR A 354 30.16 -12.22 -18.85
CA TYR A 354 31.58 -12.18 -19.25
C TYR A 354 32.09 -13.54 -19.70
N ALA A 355 31.62 -14.66 -19.10
CA ALA A 355 31.98 -16.00 -19.57
C ALA A 355 31.52 -16.26 -21.02
N SER A 356 30.36 -15.71 -21.43
CA SER A 356 29.92 -15.79 -22.84
C SER A 356 30.74 -14.91 -23.79
N ASP A 357 31.25 -13.77 -23.32
CA ASP A 357 32.04 -12.84 -24.13
C ASP A 357 33.49 -13.31 -24.29
N VAL A 358 34.06 -13.97 -23.26
CA VAL A 358 35.37 -14.64 -23.36
C VAL A 358 35.35 -15.78 -24.38
N TYR A 359 34.21 -16.46 -24.57
CA TYR A 359 34.05 -17.45 -25.64
C TYR A 359 34.07 -16.83 -27.06
N SER A 360 33.95 -15.50 -27.19
CA SER A 360 33.99 -14.76 -28.45
C SER A 360 35.38 -14.25 -28.85
N GLY A 361 36.45 -14.61 -28.11
CA GLY A 361 37.81 -14.58 -28.64
C GLY A 361 38.57 -13.25 -28.60
N THR A 362 38.44 -12.45 -27.52
CA THR A 362 39.33 -11.30 -27.27
C THR A 362 40.25 -11.56 -26.07
N GLU A 363 41.48 -11.99 -26.37
CA GLU A 363 42.53 -12.42 -25.42
C GLU A 363 43.09 -11.31 -24.48
N SER A 364 42.60 -10.08 -24.55
CA SER A 364 43.22 -8.93 -23.86
C SER A 364 42.66 -8.61 -22.47
N THR A 365 41.72 -9.41 -21.94
CA THR A 365 40.86 -8.98 -20.82
C THR A 365 41.04 -9.77 -19.52
N HIS A 366 42.16 -10.48 -19.33
CA HIS A 366 42.43 -11.26 -18.10
C HIS A 366 42.47 -10.38 -16.82
N GLY A 367 42.89 -9.11 -16.91
CA GLY A 367 42.98 -8.23 -15.73
C GLY A 367 41.64 -7.72 -15.18
N ASN A 368 40.58 -7.66 -15.99
CA ASN A 368 39.31 -7.03 -15.58
C ASN A 368 38.31 -8.01 -14.98
N VAL A 369 38.52 -9.33 -15.12
CA VAL A 369 37.61 -10.37 -14.62
C VAL A 369 37.54 -10.34 -13.08
N HIS A 370 38.65 -10.05 -12.40
CA HIS A 370 38.68 -9.86 -10.94
C HIS A 370 37.91 -8.61 -10.50
N LEU A 371 37.92 -7.55 -11.32
CA LEU A 371 37.22 -6.30 -11.02
C LEU A 371 35.69 -6.46 -11.17
N VAL A 372 35.25 -7.30 -12.11
CA VAL A 372 33.84 -7.66 -12.29
C VAL A 372 33.31 -8.42 -11.06
N LYS A 373 34.10 -9.29 -10.43
CA LYS A 373 33.71 -9.99 -9.18
C LYS A 373 33.38 -9.02 -8.04
N LEU A 374 34.01 -7.83 -8.00
CA LEU A 374 33.74 -6.79 -7.00
C LEU A 374 32.37 -6.12 -7.16
N THR A 375 31.73 -6.22 -8.33
CA THR A 375 30.34 -5.74 -8.52
C THR A 375 29.38 -6.43 -7.54
N ARG A 376 29.69 -7.64 -7.09
CA ARG A 376 28.92 -8.37 -6.07
C ARG A 376 28.87 -7.62 -4.73
N LEU A 377 29.83 -6.72 -4.43
CA LEU A 377 29.80 -5.89 -3.22
C LEU A 377 28.69 -4.83 -3.24
N LEU A 378 28.14 -4.48 -4.41
CA LEU A 378 26.97 -3.59 -4.51
C LEU A 378 25.76 -4.16 -3.75
N ARG A 379 25.71 -5.48 -3.51
CA ARG A 379 24.69 -6.16 -2.69
C ARG A 379 24.64 -5.62 -1.26
N LEU A 380 25.72 -5.03 -0.74
CA LEU A 380 25.77 -4.40 0.59
C LEU A 380 24.96 -3.12 0.69
N ALA A 381 24.67 -2.45 -0.44
CA ALA A 381 23.76 -1.31 -0.45
C ALA A 381 22.37 -1.67 0.09
N ARG A 382 21.98 -2.96 0.02
CA ARG A 382 20.73 -3.47 0.59
C ARG A 382 20.71 -3.47 2.12
N LEU A 383 21.87 -3.56 2.77
CA LEU A 383 21.96 -3.41 4.23
C LEU A 383 21.53 -2.01 4.68
N LEU A 384 21.83 -0.99 3.87
CA LEU A 384 21.44 0.40 4.14
C LEU A 384 19.91 0.55 4.18
N GLN A 385 19.19 -0.17 3.31
CA GLN A 385 17.73 -0.16 3.28
C GLN A 385 17.11 -0.73 4.57
N LYS A 386 17.80 -1.69 5.19
CA LYS A 386 17.29 -2.41 6.37
C LYS A 386 17.77 -1.80 7.70
N MET A 387 18.80 -0.96 7.67
CA MET A 387 19.40 -0.32 8.86
C MET A 387 18.37 0.48 9.69
N ASP A 388 17.42 1.16 9.03
CA ASP A 388 16.36 1.94 9.69
C ASP A 388 15.43 1.08 10.56
N ARG A 389 15.29 -0.22 10.25
CA ARG A 389 14.42 -1.16 10.98
C ARG A 389 15.13 -1.80 12.18
N TYR A 390 16.41 -2.15 12.02
CA TYR A 390 17.20 -2.77 13.09
C TYR A 390 17.64 -1.77 14.17
N SER A 391 17.60 -0.47 13.87
CA SER A 391 17.93 0.61 14.81
C SER A 391 17.05 0.65 16.08
N GLN A 392 15.92 -0.08 16.12
CA GLN A 392 15.03 -0.11 17.29
C GLN A 392 15.56 -0.98 18.46
N TYR A 393 16.54 -1.85 18.22
CA TYR A 393 17.08 -2.75 19.24
C TYR A 393 18.54 -2.38 19.53
N SER A 394 18.80 -1.72 20.67
CA SER A 394 20.13 -1.23 21.06
C SER A 394 21.21 -2.32 21.08
N ALA A 395 20.88 -3.53 21.56
CA ALA A 395 21.79 -4.67 21.55
C ALA A 395 22.12 -5.17 20.12
N LEU A 396 21.16 -5.09 19.19
CA LEU A 396 21.40 -5.45 17.77
C LEU A 396 22.30 -4.41 17.08
N ILE A 397 22.21 -3.14 17.46
CA ILE A 397 23.09 -2.10 16.92
C ILE A 397 24.55 -2.37 17.31
N LEU A 398 24.81 -2.74 18.57
CA LEU A 398 26.15 -3.02 19.05
C LEU A 398 26.76 -4.25 18.35
N THR A 399 25.99 -5.34 18.24
CA THR A 399 26.44 -6.55 17.54
C THR A 399 26.68 -6.29 16.05
N LEU A 400 25.82 -5.52 15.38
CA LEU A 400 26.02 -5.09 13.99
C LEU A 400 27.28 -4.21 13.84
N LEU A 401 27.57 -3.35 14.81
CA LEU A 401 28.78 -2.52 14.81
C LEU A 401 30.04 -3.39 14.91
N MET A 402 30.07 -4.37 15.82
CA MET A 402 31.18 -5.31 15.95
C MET A 402 31.40 -6.13 14.67
N LEU A 403 30.31 -6.63 14.08
CA LEU A 403 30.36 -7.38 12.83
C LEU A 403 30.85 -6.50 11.65
N SER A 404 30.46 -5.22 11.61
CA SER A 404 30.95 -4.28 10.61
C SER A 404 32.44 -3.95 10.77
N PHE A 405 32.93 -3.89 12.02
CA PHE A 405 34.36 -3.73 12.32
C PHE A 405 35.16 -4.94 11.83
N SER A 406 34.71 -6.15 12.14
CA SER A 406 35.34 -7.40 11.66
C SER A 406 35.35 -7.49 10.13
N LEU A 407 34.27 -7.07 9.47
CA LEU A 407 34.19 -7.06 8.01
C LEU A 407 35.19 -6.06 7.39
N LEU A 408 35.31 -4.87 7.97
CA LEU A 408 36.29 -3.88 7.54
C LEU A 408 37.73 -4.40 7.71
N ALA A 409 38.03 -5.03 8.85
CA ALA A 409 39.34 -5.65 9.08
C ALA A 409 39.62 -6.72 8.02
N HIS A 410 38.64 -7.58 7.73
CA HIS A 410 38.75 -8.59 6.68
C HIS A 410 39.01 -7.98 5.28
N TRP A 411 38.31 -6.91 4.89
CA TRP A 411 38.55 -6.26 3.59
C TRP A 411 39.93 -5.64 3.49
N LEU A 412 40.37 -4.94 4.54
CA LEU A 412 41.72 -4.40 4.60
C LEU A 412 42.76 -5.53 4.56
N ALA A 413 42.49 -6.69 5.18
CA ALA A 413 43.40 -7.84 5.13
C ALA A 413 43.53 -8.41 3.71
N CYS A 414 42.41 -8.50 2.97
CA CYS A 414 42.44 -8.94 1.57
C CYS A 414 43.22 -7.94 0.69
N ILE A 415 43.02 -6.63 0.90
CA ILE A 415 43.77 -5.59 0.17
C ILE A 415 45.27 -5.65 0.52
N TRP A 416 45.60 -5.87 1.81
CA TRP A 416 46.98 -6.03 2.27
C TRP A 416 47.69 -7.21 1.61
N PHE A 417 46.97 -8.31 1.39
CA PHE A 417 47.49 -9.45 0.64
C PHE A 417 47.69 -9.16 -0.85
N ILE A 418 46.72 -8.50 -1.51
CA ILE A 418 46.84 -8.11 -2.93
C ILE A 418 48.04 -7.19 -3.17
N ILE A 419 48.36 -6.30 -2.22
CA ILE A 419 49.56 -5.45 -2.30
C ILE A 419 50.83 -6.33 -2.31
N ALA A 420 50.89 -7.31 -1.42
CA ALA A 420 52.01 -8.26 -1.32
C ALA A 420 52.20 -9.04 -2.62
N GLU A 421 51.12 -9.58 -3.15
CA GLU A 421 51.12 -10.36 -4.38
C GLU A 421 51.63 -9.52 -5.56
N LYS A 422 51.12 -8.30 -5.75
CA LYS A 422 51.58 -7.40 -6.81
C LYS A 422 53.05 -6.98 -6.65
N GLU A 423 53.52 -6.79 -5.42
CA GLU A 423 54.93 -6.46 -5.17
C GLU A 423 55.85 -7.64 -5.50
N ILE A 424 55.45 -8.88 -5.17
CA ILE A 424 56.16 -10.10 -5.56
C ILE A 424 56.21 -10.19 -7.09
N GLU A 425 55.08 -9.96 -7.78
CA GLU A 425 55.03 -10.05 -9.24
C GLU A 425 55.92 -9.04 -9.95
N GLN A 426 55.95 -7.80 -9.45
CA GLN A 426 56.76 -6.72 -10.03
C GLN A 426 58.26 -6.96 -9.88
N HIS A 427 58.69 -7.64 -8.82
CA HIS A 427 60.10 -7.90 -8.53
C HIS A 427 60.46 -9.38 -8.70
N LYS A 428 59.74 -10.11 -9.58
CA LYS A 428 60.00 -11.55 -9.85
C LYS A 428 61.44 -11.84 -10.34
N GLU A 429 62.10 -10.87 -10.99
CA GLU A 429 63.44 -11.02 -11.54
C GLU A 429 64.57 -10.58 -10.59
N ASP A 430 64.25 -9.81 -9.56
CA ASP A 430 65.20 -9.31 -8.56
C ASP A 430 65.07 -10.11 -7.25
N ASN A 431 66.19 -10.32 -6.53
CA ASN A 431 66.17 -10.90 -5.16
C ASN A 431 65.60 -9.88 -4.15
N TRP A 432 64.34 -9.52 -4.30
CA TRP A 432 63.64 -8.55 -3.46
C TRP A 432 63.09 -9.22 -2.19
N ASP A 433 63.60 -8.80 -1.03
CA ASP A 433 63.29 -9.39 0.28
C ASP A 433 62.60 -8.42 1.26
N LEU A 434 62.28 -7.19 0.84
CA LEU A 434 61.77 -6.16 1.76
C LEU A 434 60.28 -6.28 2.13
N GLY A 435 59.46 -6.96 1.33
CA GLY A 435 58.00 -7.04 1.54
C GLY A 435 57.60 -7.76 2.84
N TRP A 436 56.43 -7.44 3.38
CA TRP A 436 55.96 -8.04 4.65
C TRP A 436 55.81 -9.56 4.57
N ILE A 437 55.46 -10.11 3.40
CA ILE A 437 55.31 -11.55 3.18
C ILE A 437 56.66 -12.27 3.14
N ASN A 438 57.73 -11.58 2.72
CA ASN A 438 59.09 -12.10 2.76
C ASN A 438 59.59 -12.17 4.23
N ASN A 439 59.28 -11.15 5.03
CA ASN A 439 59.56 -11.18 6.47
C ASN A 439 58.78 -12.30 7.18
N LEU A 440 57.54 -12.58 6.75
CA LEU A 440 56.77 -13.71 7.26
C LEU A 440 57.43 -15.06 6.89
N ALA A 441 57.86 -15.22 5.64
CA ALA A 441 58.58 -16.42 5.18
C ALA A 441 59.82 -16.69 6.03
N GLU A 442 60.60 -15.65 6.30
CA GLU A 442 61.80 -15.70 7.14
C GLU A 442 61.49 -16.14 8.57
N ARG A 443 60.43 -15.58 9.18
CA ARG A 443 60.00 -15.95 10.54
C ARG A 443 59.52 -17.40 10.63
N LEU A 444 58.81 -17.87 9.62
CA LEU A 444 58.32 -19.25 9.54
C LEU A 444 59.41 -20.25 9.14
N LYS A 445 60.56 -19.77 8.61
CA LYS A 445 61.64 -20.58 8.06
C LYS A 445 61.18 -21.49 6.90
N VAL A 446 60.22 -21.01 6.12
CA VAL A 446 59.64 -21.72 4.97
C VAL A 446 59.86 -20.84 3.72
N PRO A 447 60.21 -21.41 2.56
CA PRO A 447 60.34 -20.63 1.33
C PRO A 447 58.99 -20.00 0.95
N ILE A 448 59.02 -18.80 0.35
CA ILE A 448 57.83 -17.98 0.02
C ILE A 448 56.75 -18.76 -0.72
N VAL A 449 57.14 -19.66 -1.63
CA VAL A 449 56.24 -20.48 -2.46
C VAL A 449 55.45 -21.52 -1.65
N ASN A 450 55.96 -21.96 -0.49
CA ASN A 450 55.34 -22.99 0.33
C ASN A 450 54.46 -22.43 1.47
N ILE A 451 54.26 -21.10 1.53
CA ILE A 451 53.42 -20.49 2.55
C ILE A 451 51.96 -20.82 2.24
N SER A 452 51.24 -21.34 3.24
CA SER A 452 49.81 -21.63 3.08
C SER A 452 49.01 -20.33 2.97
N HIS A 453 48.03 -20.28 2.07
CA HIS A 453 47.09 -19.15 1.96
C HIS A 453 46.37 -18.86 3.30
N SER A 454 46.17 -19.87 4.14
CA SER A 454 45.59 -19.70 5.48
C SER A 454 46.50 -18.92 6.42
N GLU A 455 47.82 -19.13 6.36
CA GLU A 455 48.80 -18.44 7.22
C GLU A 455 48.95 -16.99 6.80
N SER A 456 49.03 -16.74 5.48
CA SER A 456 49.03 -15.39 4.92
C SER A 456 47.76 -14.62 5.27
N TYR A 457 46.59 -15.26 5.18
CA TYR A 457 45.31 -14.64 5.55
C TYR A 457 45.24 -14.29 7.03
N VAL A 458 45.58 -15.22 7.93
CA VAL A 458 45.55 -15.00 9.38
C VAL A 458 46.53 -13.89 9.77
N THR A 459 47.71 -13.85 9.15
CA THR A 459 48.72 -12.82 9.42
C THR A 459 48.27 -11.44 8.93
N ALA A 460 47.68 -11.36 7.73
CA ALA A 460 47.11 -10.12 7.20
C ALA A 460 45.94 -9.61 8.07
N LEU A 461 45.08 -10.52 8.55
CA LEU A 461 43.97 -10.18 9.44
C LEU A 461 44.47 -9.72 10.81
N TYR A 462 45.52 -10.34 11.34
CA TYR A 462 46.16 -9.92 12.58
C TYR A 462 46.74 -8.51 12.47
N PHE A 463 47.48 -8.23 11.38
CA PHE A 463 48.03 -6.89 11.12
C PHE A 463 46.95 -5.82 11.06
N THR A 464 45.90 -6.06 10.27
CA THR A 464 44.80 -5.10 10.08
C THR A 464 43.94 -4.92 11.33
N CYS A 465 43.66 -5.99 12.07
CA CYS A 465 43.01 -5.89 13.38
C CYS A 465 43.84 -5.04 14.33
N SER A 466 45.14 -5.33 14.48
CA SER A 466 46.03 -4.61 15.40
C SER A 466 46.19 -3.13 15.03
N SER A 467 46.14 -2.79 13.74
CA SER A 467 46.19 -1.43 13.23
C SER A 467 44.87 -0.68 13.44
N LEU A 468 43.74 -1.33 13.17
CA LEU A 468 42.40 -0.75 13.38
C LEU A 468 42.06 -0.53 14.86
N THR A 469 42.54 -1.42 15.75
CA THR A 469 42.39 -1.26 17.20
C THR A 469 43.46 -0.37 17.82
N SER A 470 44.35 0.24 17.02
CA SER A 470 45.46 1.10 17.47
C SER A 470 46.43 0.44 18.48
N VAL A 471 46.53 -0.89 18.47
CA VAL A 471 47.43 -1.63 19.36
C VAL A 471 48.85 -1.67 18.79
N GLY A 472 48.99 -2.00 17.51
CA GLY A 472 50.27 -1.91 16.78
C GLY A 472 51.43 -2.73 17.37
N PHE A 473 51.29 -4.06 17.45
CA PHE A 473 52.30 -4.94 18.06
C PHE A 473 53.68 -4.96 17.36
N GLY A 474 53.77 -4.53 16.10
CA GLY A 474 55.04 -4.47 15.36
C GLY A 474 55.58 -5.80 14.82
N ASN A 475 54.86 -6.91 15.01
CA ASN A 475 55.25 -8.22 14.46
C ASN A 475 55.14 -8.29 12.93
N VAL A 476 54.23 -7.50 12.34
CA VAL A 476 54.10 -7.31 10.90
C VAL A 476 54.14 -5.81 10.69
N SER A 477 55.04 -5.34 9.85
CA SER A 477 55.26 -3.91 9.62
C SER A 477 55.38 -3.62 8.13
N ALA A 478 54.94 -2.43 7.75
CA ALA A 478 55.11 -1.89 6.42
C ALA A 478 56.54 -1.40 6.19
N ASN A 479 57.22 -2.01 5.23
CA ASN A 479 58.60 -1.70 4.85
C ASN A 479 58.63 -0.91 3.54
N THR A 480 57.82 -1.30 2.56
CA THR A 480 57.78 -0.69 1.24
C THR A 480 56.92 0.59 1.23
N LEU A 481 57.04 1.43 0.19
CA LEU A 481 56.24 2.64 0.05
C LEU A 481 54.74 2.35 -0.08
N PRO A 482 54.27 1.40 -0.92
CA PRO A 482 52.86 1.03 -1.01
C PRO A 482 52.29 0.54 0.33
N GLU A 483 53.04 -0.32 1.01
CA GLU A 483 52.69 -0.84 2.34
C GLU A 483 52.53 0.28 3.38
N LYS A 484 53.45 1.25 3.38
CA LYS A 484 53.42 2.40 4.31
C LYS A 484 52.22 3.30 4.06
N ILE A 485 51.91 3.60 2.80
CA ILE A 485 50.73 4.40 2.43
C ILE A 485 49.45 3.68 2.89
N PHE A 486 49.35 2.37 2.64
CA PHE A 486 48.21 1.57 3.08
C PHE A 486 48.05 1.55 4.61
N SER A 487 49.17 1.44 5.34
CA SER A 487 49.17 1.46 6.81
C SER A 487 48.66 2.79 7.37
N ILE A 488 49.10 3.92 6.80
CA ILE A 488 48.63 5.26 7.18
C ILE A 488 47.11 5.37 6.95
N LEU A 489 46.60 4.91 5.81
CA LEU A 489 45.17 4.92 5.51
C LEU A 489 44.37 4.06 6.50
N THR A 490 44.88 2.87 6.81
CA THR A 490 44.26 1.94 7.77
C THR A 490 44.17 2.56 9.17
N MET A 491 45.25 3.21 9.62
CA MET A 491 45.27 3.92 10.92
C MET A 491 44.27 5.08 10.97
N LEU A 492 44.16 5.88 9.89
CA LEU A 492 43.18 6.97 9.81
C LEU A 492 41.72 6.47 9.87
N ILE A 493 41.44 5.35 9.21
CA ILE A 493 40.12 4.71 9.25
C ILE A 493 39.83 4.17 10.66
N GLY A 494 40.80 3.48 11.28
CA GLY A 494 40.70 2.96 12.64
C GLY A 494 40.42 4.06 13.67
N GLY A 495 41.17 5.17 13.63
CA GLY A 495 40.96 6.30 14.53
C GLY A 495 39.56 6.92 14.41
N LYS A 496 39.04 7.09 13.19
CA LYS A 496 37.67 7.57 12.97
C LYS A 496 36.61 6.59 13.48
N LEU A 497 36.84 5.28 13.31
CA LEU A 497 35.91 4.24 13.74
C LEU A 497 35.86 4.14 15.27
N HIS A 498 37.02 4.16 15.92
CA HIS A 498 37.13 4.16 17.38
C HIS A 498 36.46 5.39 18.01
N SER A 499 36.68 6.58 17.43
CA SER A 499 36.00 7.82 17.87
C SER A 499 34.47 7.73 17.77
N ARG A 500 33.94 7.17 16.67
CA ARG A 500 32.48 6.99 16.49
C ARG A 500 31.90 5.92 17.41
N ALA A 501 32.64 4.85 17.68
CA ALA A 501 32.24 3.82 18.61
C ALA A 501 32.11 4.39 20.03
N MET A 502 33.13 5.13 20.51
CA MET A 502 33.09 5.76 21.83
C MET A 502 31.96 6.79 21.98
N LYS A 503 31.70 7.61 20.95
CA LYS A 503 30.58 8.57 20.93
C LYS A 503 29.18 7.96 21.02
N ARG A 504 29.02 6.65 20.77
CA ARG A 504 27.71 5.96 20.90
C ARG A 504 27.50 5.34 22.28
N PHE A 505 28.55 5.22 23.10
CA PHE A 505 28.47 4.70 24.47
C PHE A 505 28.27 5.81 25.51
N HIS A 506 28.62 7.05 25.17
CA HIS A 506 28.19 8.26 25.88
C HIS A 506 26.88 8.77 25.31
#